data_AF-A0A845LJP5-F1
#
_entry.id   AF-A0A845LJP5-F1
#
_cell.length_a   1.000
_cell.length_b   1.000
_cell.length_c   1.000
_cell.angle_alpha   90.00
_cell.angle_beta   90.00
_cell.angle_gamma   90.00
#
_symmetry.space_group_name_H-M   'P 1'
#
loop_
_entity.id
_entity.type
_entity.pdbx_description
1 polymer ?
#
loop_
_entity_poly.entity_id
_entity_poly.type
_entity_poly.pdbx_seq_one_letter_code
_entity_poly.pdbx_strand_id
1 'polypeptide(L)'
;MNVEQISAQEIKGIIKEVGGLVSVYRAGENEFGESSGEQLVGIITGYFYKHDKHAGIKIDIAGGVAKPSGEAEYRLLTWVDENTSQIQPGDYFEYNGIRYKITDLGKFENAYFNMSLEVA
;
A
#
# COMPACT_ATOMS: atom_id res chain seq x y z
N MET A 1 -2.82 -28.47 2.63
CA MET A 1 -2.84 -27.22 3.42
C MET A 1 -4.16 -26.55 3.13
N ASN A 2 -5.04 -26.47 4.12
CA ASN A 2 -6.26 -25.65 4.01
C ASN A 2 -5.80 -24.20 4.13
N VAL A 3 -5.94 -23.43 3.05
CA VAL A 3 -5.77 -21.98 3.10
C VAL A 3 -7.07 -21.46 3.67
N GLU A 4 -7.07 -21.06 4.94
CA GLU A 4 -8.25 -20.39 5.53
C GLU A 4 -8.49 -19.10 4.75
N GLN A 5 -9.68 -19.01 4.14
CA GLN A 5 -10.08 -17.82 3.40
C GLN A 5 -10.45 -16.74 4.41
N ILE A 6 -9.58 -15.74 4.55
CA ILE A 6 -9.82 -14.58 5.40
C ILE A 6 -10.78 -13.65 4.66
N SER A 7 -11.89 -13.30 5.29
CA SER A 7 -12.88 -12.37 4.72
C SER A 7 -12.37 -10.93 4.68
N ALA A 8 -12.95 -10.10 3.81
CA ALA A 8 -12.69 -8.66 3.76
C ALA A 8 -12.91 -7.93 5.11
N GLN A 9 -13.86 -8.41 5.92
CA GLN A 9 -14.11 -7.85 7.26
C GLN A 9 -12.98 -8.18 8.24
N GLU A 10 -12.42 -9.39 8.17
CA GLU A 10 -11.28 -9.79 8.99
C GLU A 10 -10.02 -9.02 8.60
N ILE A 11 -9.79 -8.79 7.29
CA ILE A 11 -8.70 -7.93 6.82
C ILE A 11 -8.83 -6.50 7.40
N LYS A 12 -10.04 -5.93 7.37
CA LYS A 12 -10.30 -4.62 7.98
C LYS A 12 -10.06 -4.63 9.49
N GLY A 13 -10.41 -5.72 10.18
CA GLY A 13 -10.12 -5.92 11.60
C GLY A 13 -8.62 -5.91 11.89
N ILE A 14 -7.85 -6.68 11.12
CA ILE A 14 -6.38 -6.73 11.23
C ILE A 14 -5.78 -5.35 10.99
N ILE A 15 -6.15 -4.64 9.92
CA ILE A 15 -5.61 -3.29 9.65
C ILE A 15 -5.98 -2.31 10.77
N LYS A 16 -7.15 -2.44 11.40
CA LYS A 16 -7.52 -1.60 12.55
C LYS A 16 -6.72 -1.93 13.80
N GLU A 17 -6.36 -3.18 14.01
CA GLU A 17 -5.66 -3.65 15.21
C GLU A 17 -4.15 -3.39 15.13
N VAL A 18 -3.54 -3.61 13.96
CA VAL A 18 -2.08 -3.55 13.78
C VAL A 18 -1.61 -2.50 12.77
N GLY A 19 -2.53 -1.86 12.05
CA GLY A 19 -2.20 -0.81 11.09
C GLY A 19 -1.88 0.53 11.76
N GLY A 20 -1.11 1.35 11.05
CA GLY A 20 -0.77 2.71 11.45
C GLY A 20 -1.48 3.73 10.57
N LEU A 21 -1.70 4.93 11.12
CA LEU A 21 -2.11 6.08 10.32
C LEU A 21 -0.93 6.58 9.50
N VAL A 22 -1.18 6.83 8.22
CA VAL A 22 -0.18 7.28 7.25
C VAL A 22 -0.77 8.43 6.44
N SER A 23 -0.02 9.53 6.38
CA SER A 23 -0.33 10.68 5.51
C SER A 23 0.30 10.44 4.15
N VAL A 24 -0.53 10.45 3.11
CA VAL A 24 -0.11 10.24 1.73
C VAL A 24 -0.08 11.58 1.00
N TYR A 25 1.03 11.83 0.31
CA TYR A 25 1.33 13.06 -0.38
C TYR A 25 1.57 12.83 -1.86
N ARG A 26 1.28 13.85 -2.65
CA ARG A 26 1.54 13.91 -4.09
C ARG A 26 2.47 15.07 -4.37
N ALA A 27 3.50 14.83 -5.18
CA ALA A 27 4.31 15.92 -5.69
C ALA A 27 3.44 16.78 -6.62
N GLY A 28 3.34 18.07 -6.31
CA GLY A 28 2.71 19.04 -7.19
C GLY A 28 3.68 19.45 -8.28
N GLU A 29 3.17 19.57 -9.51
CA GLU A 29 3.85 20.21 -10.62
C GLU A 29 3.04 21.43 -11.04
N ASN A 30 3.71 22.56 -11.30
CA ASN A 30 3.07 23.72 -11.91
C ASN A 30 2.87 23.49 -13.42
N GLU A 31 2.20 24.44 -14.08
CA GLU A 31 1.97 24.41 -15.54
C GLU A 31 3.25 24.42 -16.40
N PHE A 32 4.42 24.64 -15.78
CA PHE A 32 5.75 24.59 -16.41
C PHE A 32 6.53 23.31 -16.07
N GLY A 33 5.93 22.36 -15.35
CA GLY A 33 6.58 21.11 -14.93
C GLY A 33 7.59 21.29 -13.79
N GLU A 34 7.57 22.42 -13.09
CA GLU A 34 8.42 22.67 -11.93
C GLU A 34 7.71 22.19 -10.66
N SER A 35 8.48 21.67 -9.70
CA SER A 35 7.93 21.23 -8.42
C SER A 35 7.29 22.39 -7.68
N SER A 36 6.00 22.28 -7.40
CA SER A 36 5.21 23.28 -6.67
C SER A 36 5.02 22.92 -5.18
N GLY A 37 5.82 21.98 -4.68
CA GLY A 37 5.72 21.43 -3.33
C GLY A 37 4.94 20.12 -3.29
N GLU A 38 4.44 19.76 -2.11
CA GLU A 38 3.68 18.54 -1.88
C GLU A 38 2.26 18.84 -1.44
N GLN A 39 1.31 18.05 -1.93
CA GLN A 39 -0.10 18.15 -1.60
C GLN A 39 -0.52 16.92 -0.81
N LEU A 40 -1.22 17.11 0.31
CA LEU A 40 -1.81 16.01 1.05
C LEU A 40 -2.97 15.41 0.23
N VAL A 41 -2.84 14.15 -0.15
CA VAL A 41 -3.89 13.37 -0.84
C VAL A 41 -4.91 12.87 0.18
N GLY A 42 -4.43 12.37 1.31
CA GLY A 42 -5.30 11.86 2.37
C GLY A 42 -4.54 11.22 3.51
N ILE A 43 -5.27 10.92 4.58
CA ILE A 43 -4.78 10.12 5.71
C ILE A 43 -5.49 8.77 5.65
N ILE A 44 -4.70 7.71 5.62
CA ILE A 44 -5.19 6.33 5.51
C ILE A 44 -4.67 5.52 6.68
N THR A 45 -5.36 4.43 7.03
CA THR A 45 -4.81 3.45 7.96
C THR A 45 -4.32 2.26 7.16
N GLY A 46 -3.03 1.96 7.26
CA GLY A 46 -2.44 0.88 6.52
C GLY A 46 -1.48 0.05 7.37
N TYR A 47 -1.39 -1.22 7.03
CA TYR A 47 -0.40 -2.13 7.59
C TYR A 47 0.81 -2.17 6.66
N PHE A 48 1.91 -1.57 7.10
CA PHE A 48 3.19 -1.58 6.38
C PHE A 48 3.97 -2.86 6.71
N TYR A 49 4.45 -3.56 5.68
CA TYR A 49 5.27 -4.75 5.87
C TYR A 49 6.29 -4.92 4.77
N LYS A 50 7.40 -5.60 5.09
CA LYS A 50 8.40 -6.03 4.12
C LYS A 50 8.05 -7.44 3.64
N HIS A 51 7.81 -7.61 2.35
CA HIS A 51 7.62 -8.95 1.79
C HIS A 51 8.99 -9.62 1.64
N ASP A 52 9.34 -10.47 2.59
CA ASP A 52 10.56 -11.27 2.55
C ASP A 52 10.27 -12.63 1.90
N LYS A 53 11.05 -13.00 0.87
CA LYS A 53 10.89 -14.27 0.14
C LYS A 53 11.12 -15.51 1.01
N HIS A 54 11.79 -15.38 2.16
CA HIS A 54 12.14 -16.51 3.03
C HIS A 54 11.32 -16.57 4.33
N ALA A 55 10.71 -15.46 4.76
CA ALA A 55 9.82 -15.45 5.93
C ALA A 55 8.38 -15.54 5.44
N GLY A 56 7.76 -16.72 5.61
CA GLY A 56 6.45 -17.07 5.07
C GLY A 56 5.26 -16.29 5.64
N ILE A 57 5.19 -14.97 5.44
CA ILE A 57 3.93 -14.23 5.52
C ILE A 57 3.30 -14.28 4.12
N LYS A 58 2.64 -15.40 3.83
CA LYS A 58 1.72 -15.52 2.70
C LYS A 58 0.38 -14.93 3.12
N ILE A 59 0.12 -13.68 2.73
CA ILE A 59 -1.27 -13.21 2.65
C ILE A 59 -1.78 -13.62 1.25
N ASP A 60 -2.26 -14.85 1.13
CA ASP A 60 -2.90 -15.36 -0.09
C ASP A 60 -4.35 -14.88 -0.11
N ILE A 61 -4.55 -13.68 -0.65
CA ILE A 61 -5.87 -13.10 -0.84
C ILE A 61 -6.35 -13.49 -2.24
N ALA A 62 -6.87 -14.72 -2.31
CA ALA A 62 -7.57 -15.37 -3.40
C ALA A 62 -7.27 -14.90 -4.84
N GLY A 63 -6.31 -15.58 -5.49
CA GLY A 63 -6.53 -16.03 -6.88
C GLY A 63 -5.77 -15.33 -8.00
N GLY A 64 -4.44 -15.24 -7.91
CA GLY A 64 -3.62 -14.97 -9.09
C GLY A 64 -2.12 -14.88 -8.77
N VAL A 65 -1.32 -15.74 -9.39
CA VAL A 65 0.14 -15.80 -9.22
C VAL A 65 0.77 -14.46 -9.62
N ALA A 66 1.28 -13.71 -8.64
CA ALA A 66 2.16 -12.58 -8.92
C ALA A 66 3.50 -13.12 -9.48
N LYS A 67 3.84 -12.71 -10.69
CA LYS A 67 5.13 -13.04 -11.32
C LYS A 67 6.27 -12.40 -10.49
N PRO A 68 7.39 -13.12 -10.30
CA PRO A 68 8.48 -12.63 -9.47
C PRO A 68 9.37 -11.67 -10.27
N SER A 69 9.47 -10.42 -9.83
CA SER A 69 10.63 -9.57 -10.13
C SER A 69 11.44 -9.40 -8.85
N GLY A 70 12.75 -9.61 -8.94
CA GLY A 70 13.62 -9.71 -7.77
C GLY A 70 13.94 -8.36 -7.16
N GLU A 71 13.38 -8.09 -5.99
CA GLU A 71 13.94 -7.29 -4.89
C GLU A 71 13.01 -7.44 -3.67
N ALA A 72 13.43 -7.03 -2.48
CA ALA A 72 12.53 -7.06 -1.32
C ALA A 72 11.44 -6.01 -1.53
N GLU A 73 10.19 -6.44 -1.72
CA GLU A 73 9.08 -5.55 -2.03
C GLU A 73 8.47 -5.03 -0.72
N TYR A 74 8.62 -3.73 -0.44
CA TYR A 74 7.87 -3.08 0.63
C TYR A 74 6.41 -2.97 0.19
N ARG A 75 5.48 -3.22 1.12
CA ARG A 75 4.05 -3.28 0.84
C ARG A 75 3.25 -2.48 1.86
N LEU A 76 2.15 -1.90 1.41
CA LEU A 76 1.14 -1.26 2.26
C LEU A 76 -0.24 -1.87 1.98
N LEU A 77 -0.79 -2.56 2.98
CA LEU A 77 -2.15 -3.09 2.94
C LEU A 77 -3.11 -2.09 3.59
N THR A 78 -4.14 -1.65 2.87
CA THR A 78 -5.17 -0.74 3.39
C THR A 78 -6.55 -1.18 2.89
N TRP A 79 -7.63 -0.85 3.61
CA TRP A 79 -8.98 -1.05 3.08
C TRP A 79 -9.33 0.05 2.06
N VAL A 80 -10.30 -0.22 1.19
CA VAL A 80 -10.85 0.75 0.24
C VAL A 80 -11.83 1.67 0.97
N ASP A 81 -11.59 2.97 0.87
CA ASP A 81 -12.42 4.07 1.30
C ASP A 81 -12.22 5.30 0.39
N GLU A 82 -12.85 6.42 0.73
CA GLU A 82 -12.80 7.66 -0.07
C GLU A 82 -11.38 8.25 -0.16
N ASN A 83 -10.54 8.08 0.87
CA ASN A 83 -9.17 8.62 0.88
C ASN A 83 -8.24 7.73 0.05
N THR A 84 -8.32 6.42 0.25
CA THR A 84 -7.49 5.45 -0.47
C THR A 84 -7.83 5.38 -1.96
N SER A 85 -9.08 5.65 -2.33
CA SER A 85 -9.49 5.71 -3.74
C SER A 85 -8.90 6.89 -4.52
N GLN A 86 -8.35 7.89 -3.82
CA GLN A 86 -7.66 9.04 -4.44
C GLN A 86 -6.17 8.82 -4.64
N ILE A 87 -5.61 7.76 -4.05
CA ILE A 87 -4.19 7.41 -4.14
C ILE A 87 -3.89 6.85 -5.53
N GLN A 88 -2.76 7.25 -6.08
CA GLN A 88 -2.28 6.77 -7.37
C GLN A 88 -0.77 6.45 -7.34
N PRO A 89 -0.27 5.66 -8.31
CA PRO A 89 1.17 5.48 -8.48
C PRO A 89 1.89 6.83 -8.64
N GLY A 90 3.00 7.00 -7.92
CA GLY A 90 3.73 8.26 -7.84
C GLY A 90 3.53 9.01 -6.53
N ASP A 91 2.41 8.77 -5.84
CA ASP A 91 2.20 9.28 -4.49
C ASP A 91 3.20 8.64 -3.52
N TYR A 92 3.43 9.28 -2.38
CA TYR A 92 4.38 8.81 -1.39
C TYR A 92 3.91 9.07 0.04
N PHE A 93 4.54 8.40 0.99
CA PHE A 93 4.35 8.67 2.41
C PHE A 93 5.67 8.48 3.16
N GLU A 94 5.71 8.96 4.40
CA GLU A 94 6.83 8.75 5.30
C GLU A 94 6.45 7.76 6.40
N TYR A 95 7.32 6.79 6.66
CA TYR A 95 7.18 5.84 7.75
C TYR A 95 8.53 5.64 8.43
N ASN A 96 8.60 5.89 9.74
CA ASN A 96 9.84 5.86 10.53
C ASN A 96 10.98 6.70 9.93
N GLY A 97 10.68 7.87 9.37
CA GLY A 97 11.66 8.78 8.76
C GLY A 97 12.19 8.32 7.40
N ILE A 98 11.61 7.28 6.80
CA ILE A 98 11.94 6.79 5.46
C ILE A 98 10.77 7.12 4.54
N ARG A 99 11.07 7.70 3.39
CA ARG A 99 10.09 8.00 2.35
C ARG A 99 9.88 6.78 1.47
N TYR A 100 8.62 6.39 1.31
CA TYR A 100 8.19 5.30 0.44
C TYR A 100 7.29 5.84 -0.66
N LYS A 101 7.66 5.58 -1.91
CA LYS A 101 6.88 5.90 -3.09
C LYS A 101 6.01 4.71 -3.48
N ILE A 102 4.74 4.97 -3.76
CA ILE A 102 3.78 3.99 -4.24
C ILE A 102 4.02 3.78 -5.73
N THR A 103 4.34 2.55 -6.13
CA THR A 103 4.66 2.22 -7.53
C THR A 103 3.55 1.44 -8.22
N ASP A 104 2.75 0.71 -7.45
CA ASP A 104 1.60 -0.05 -7.95
C ASP A 104 0.55 -0.14 -6.84
N LEU A 105 -0.73 0.02 -7.17
CA LEU A 105 -1.81 -0.04 -6.19
C LEU A 105 -2.19 -1.48 -5.79
N GLY A 106 -1.69 -2.47 -6.54
CA GLY A 106 -2.05 -3.87 -6.39
C GLY A 106 -3.46 -4.19 -6.91
N LYS A 107 -3.90 -5.42 -6.68
CA LYS A 107 -5.23 -5.89 -7.08
C LYS A 107 -6.33 -5.14 -6.32
N PHE A 108 -7.25 -4.56 -7.08
CA PHE A 108 -8.52 -3.98 -6.61
C PHE A 108 -9.62 -5.05 -6.47
N GLU A 109 -9.34 -6.19 -5.84
CA GLU A 109 -10.38 -7.21 -5.64
C GLU A 109 -11.04 -7.05 -4.25
N ASN A 110 -12.17 -6.33 -4.24
CA ASN A 110 -13.29 -6.45 -3.30
C ASN A 110 -13.14 -6.07 -1.81
N ALA A 111 -12.21 -5.18 -1.42
CA ALA A 111 -12.33 -4.29 -0.23
C ALA A 111 -11.01 -3.66 0.23
N TYR A 112 -9.87 -3.99 -0.38
CA TYR A 112 -8.55 -3.53 0.07
C TYR A 112 -7.61 -3.25 -1.11
N PHE A 113 -6.58 -2.45 -0.85
CA PHE A 113 -5.41 -2.23 -1.71
C PHE A 113 -4.19 -2.89 -1.08
N ASN A 114 -3.36 -3.53 -1.90
CA ASN A 114 -2.08 -4.07 -1.49
C ASN A 114 -0.96 -3.44 -2.32
N MET A 115 -0.56 -2.24 -1.93
CA MET A 115 0.27 -1.37 -2.73
C MET A 115 1.74 -1.79 -2.66
N SER A 116 2.42 -1.78 -3.81
CA SER A 116 3.87 -1.94 -3.92
C SER A 116 4.57 -0.62 -3.66
N LEU A 117 5.69 -0.67 -2.95
CA LEU A 117 6.45 0.51 -2.54
C LEU A 117 7.92 0.40 -2.88
N GLU A 118 8.53 1.53 -3.20
CA GLU A 118 9.97 1.71 -3.35
C GLU A 118 10.48 2.79 -2.40
N VAL A 119 11.71 2.65 -1.93
CA VAL A 119 12.36 3.70 -1.13
C VAL A 119 12.74 4.85 -2.06
N ALA A 120 12.36 6.08 -1.71
CA ALA A 120 12.61 7.29 -2.49
C ALA A 120 13.73 8.15 -1.89
#